data_AF-A0A932UEQ3-F1
#
_entry.id   AF-A0A932UEQ3-F1
#
_cell.length_a   1.000
_cell.length_b   1.000
_cell.length_c   1.000
_cell.angle_alpha   90.00
_cell.angle_beta   90.00
_cell.angle_gamma   90.00
#
_symmetry.space_group_name_H-M   'P 1'
#
loop_
_entity.id
_entity.type
_entity.pdbx_description
1 polymer ?
#
loop_
_entity_poly.entity_id
_entity_poly.type
_entity_poly.pdbx_seq_one_letter_code
_entity_poly.pdbx_strand_id
1 'polypeptide(L)'
;MGKASRDKGARRELEFAKLVGGQRVPLSGAAGGHFGEDVRLPNGWLAQCKARADGWRTLYADLGQADLLALKADRRPWLVVVPLGHFLELLGGTPDDAA
;
A
#
# COMPACT_ATOMS: atom_id res chain seq x y z
N MET A 1 7.42 -19.42 -4.26
CA MET A 1 6.21 -18.65 -4.61
C MET A 1 5.90 -18.86 -6.10
N GLY A 2 4.71 -19.33 -6.48
CA GLY A 2 4.38 -19.66 -7.88
C GLY A 2 4.09 -18.43 -8.75
N LYS A 3 4.24 -18.57 -10.08
CA LYS A 3 3.97 -17.52 -11.09
C LYS A 3 2.59 -16.89 -10.94
N ALA A 4 1.56 -17.71 -10.76
CA ALA A 4 0.17 -17.25 -10.60
C ALA A 4 -0.03 -16.33 -9.38
N SER A 5 0.70 -16.57 -8.27
CA SER A 5 0.62 -15.72 -7.08
C SER A 5 1.29 -14.37 -7.32
N ARG A 6 2.45 -14.36 -7.99
CA ARG A 6 3.16 -13.12 -8.38
C ARG A 6 2.32 -12.29 -9.35
N ASP A 7 1.75 -12.91 -10.37
CA ASP A 7 0.91 -12.23 -11.37
C ASP A 7 -0.39 -11.69 -10.73
N LYS A 8 -0.92 -12.36 -9.70
CA LYS A 8 -2.05 -11.85 -8.90
C LYS A 8 -1.66 -10.60 -8.11
N GLY A 9 -0.50 -10.60 -7.44
CA GLY A 9 0.02 -9.43 -6.72
C GLY A 9 0.18 -8.24 -7.65
N ALA A 10 0.97 -8.43 -8.72
CA ALA A 10 1.25 -7.37 -9.71
C ALA A 10 -0.02 -6.76 -10.34
N ARG A 11 -1.05 -7.58 -10.59
CA ARG A 11 -2.34 -7.07 -11.10
C ARG A 11 -3.05 -6.17 -10.08
N ARG A 12 -3.02 -6.52 -8.80
CA ARG A 12 -3.66 -5.73 -7.73
C ARG A 12 -2.92 -4.43 -7.47
N GLU A 13 -1.59 -4.46 -7.48
CA GLU A 13 -0.75 -3.27 -7.36
C GLU A 13 -1.02 -2.30 -8.52
N LEU A 14 -1.09 -2.82 -9.76
CA LEU A 14 -1.38 -2.00 -10.94
C LEU A 14 -2.82 -1.43 -10.92
N GLU A 15 -3.80 -2.22 -10.48
CA GLU A 15 -5.17 -1.77 -10.29
C GLU A 15 -5.24 -0.60 -9.30
N PHE A 16 -4.62 -0.76 -8.12
CA PHE A 16 -4.58 0.28 -7.11
C PHE A 16 -3.85 1.54 -7.59
N ALA A 17 -2.67 1.38 -8.21
CA ALA A 17 -1.89 2.48 -8.77
C ALA A 17 -2.73 3.32 -9.76
N LYS A 18 -3.49 2.67 -10.65
CA LYS A 18 -4.39 3.37 -11.57
C LYS A 18 -5.49 4.16 -10.86
N LEU A 19 -6.10 3.58 -9.83
CA LEU A 19 -7.19 4.21 -9.08
C LEU A 19 -6.73 5.47 -8.34
N VAL A 20 -5.51 5.47 -7.79
CA VAL A 20 -4.96 6.61 -7.04
C VAL A 20 -4.14 7.57 -7.91
N GLY A 21 -4.05 7.34 -9.22
CA GLY A 21 -3.20 8.10 -10.13
C GLY A 21 -1.69 7.94 -9.88
N GLY A 22 -1.30 6.89 -9.16
CA GLY A 22 0.08 6.59 -8.78
C GLY A 22 0.82 5.68 -9.76
N GLN A 23 1.98 5.20 -9.33
CA GLN A 23 2.86 4.33 -10.12
C GLN A 23 3.26 3.11 -9.30
N ARG A 24 3.28 1.95 -9.96
CA ARG A 24 3.76 0.71 -9.35
C ARG A 24 5.29 0.75 -9.25
N VAL A 25 5.83 0.43 -8.08
CA VAL A 25 7.28 0.31 -7.87
C VAL A 25 7.71 -1.09 -8.31
N PRO A 26 8.67 -1.23 -9.24
CA PRO A 26 9.16 -2.54 -9.64
C PRO A 26 9.84 -3.24 -8.45
N LEU A 27 9.58 -4.54 -8.28
CA LEU A 27 10.27 -5.37 -7.29
C LEU A 27 11.79 -5.21 -7.46
N SER A 28 12.44 -4.69 -6.43
CA SER A 28 13.82 -4.19 -6.47
C SER A 28 14.92 -5.25 -6.55
N GLY A 29 14.59 -6.46 -6.99
CA GLY A 29 15.55 -7.56 -7.17
C GLY A 29 16.64 -7.29 -8.22
N ALA A 30 16.49 -6.28 -9.08
CA ALA A 30 17.48 -5.93 -10.11
C ALA A 30 18.30 -4.67 -9.80
N ALA A 31 17.96 -3.91 -8.75
CA ALA A 31 18.51 -2.56 -8.52
C ALA A 31 19.18 -2.37 -7.14
N GLY A 32 19.45 -3.45 -6.39
CA GLY A 32 20.30 -3.40 -5.18
C GLY A 32 19.76 -2.59 -4.00
N GLY A 33 18.52 -2.14 -4.03
CA GLY A 33 17.87 -1.41 -2.93
C GLY A 33 16.67 -2.16 -2.35
N HIS A 34 16.37 -1.98 -1.07
CA HIS A 34 15.12 -2.43 -0.46
C HIS A 34 14.03 -1.37 -0.70
N PHE A 35 13.45 -1.33 -1.90
CA PHE A 35 12.19 -0.62 -2.10
C PHE A 35 11.08 -1.64 -1.82
N GLY A 36 10.64 -1.69 -0.56
CA GLY A 36 9.71 -2.72 -0.07
C GLY A 36 8.25 -2.44 -0.41
N GLU A 37 7.96 -1.26 -0.93
CA GLU A 37 6.61 -0.74 -1.13
C GLU A 37 6.15 -0.98 -2.58
N ASP A 38 4.84 -1.16 -2.76
CA ASP A 38 4.30 -1.63 -4.03
C ASP A 38 3.90 -0.49 -4.96
N VAL A 39 3.43 0.64 -4.40
CA VAL A 39 2.87 1.76 -5.16
C VAL A 39 3.31 3.10 -4.56
N ARG A 40 3.72 4.04 -5.42
CA ARG A 40 3.95 5.45 -5.06
C ARG A 40 2.76 6.29 -5.52
N LEU A 41 2.20 7.07 -4.60
CA LEU A 41 1.09 7.98 -4.84
C LEU A 41 1.58 9.34 -5.42
N PRO A 42 0.70 10.14 -6.05
CA PRO A 42 1.04 11.45 -6.59
C PRO A 42 1.61 12.45 -5.57
N ASN A 43 1.18 12.34 -4.32
CA ASN A 43 1.67 13.16 -3.20
C ASN A 43 3.02 12.67 -2.63
N GLY A 44 3.64 11.67 -3.26
CA GLY A 44 4.93 11.11 -2.86
C GLY A 44 4.83 9.95 -1.86
N TRP A 45 3.66 9.73 -1.25
CA TRP A 45 3.44 8.67 -0.27
C TRP A 45 3.67 7.28 -0.87
N LEU A 46 4.13 6.37 -0.02
CA LEU A 46 4.36 4.98 -0.35
C LEU A 46 3.25 4.10 0.21
N ALA A 47 2.79 3.16 -0.61
CA ALA A 47 1.72 2.23 -0.27
C ALA A 47 2.18 0.78 -0.39
N GLN A 48 1.89 -0.01 0.63
CA GLN A 48 1.90 -1.46 0.52
C GLN A 48 0.51 -1.97 0.11
N CYS A 49 0.44 -2.92 -0.81
CA CYS A 49 -0.79 -3.58 -1.25
C CYS A 49 -0.90 -5.00 -0.68
N LYS A 50 -2.03 -5.34 -0.06
CA LYS A 50 -2.34 -6.71 0.37
C LYS A 50 -3.72 -7.14 -0.13
N ALA A 51 -3.74 -8.27 -0.84
CA ALA A 51 -4.98 -8.88 -1.33
C ALA A 51 -5.19 -10.25 -0.67
N ARG A 52 -6.13 -10.32 0.29
CA ARG A 52 -6.46 -11.51 1.08
C ARG A 52 -7.97 -11.58 1.30
N ALA A 53 -8.52 -12.77 1.57
CA ALA A 53 -9.97 -12.91 1.82
C ALA A 53 -10.35 -12.30 3.18
N ASP A 54 -9.53 -12.57 4.20
CA ASP A 54 -9.67 -12.16 5.58
C ASP A 54 -8.28 -12.01 6.25
N GLY A 55 -8.27 -11.77 7.57
CA GLY A 55 -7.05 -11.78 8.38
C GLY A 55 -6.24 -10.49 8.28
N TRP A 56 -6.64 -9.47 9.05
CA TRP A 56 -5.94 -8.18 9.18
C TRP A 56 -5.33 -7.99 10.58
N ARG A 57 -4.86 -9.07 11.21
CA ARG A 57 -4.17 -8.97 12.51
C ARG A 57 -2.73 -8.46 12.38
N THR A 58 -2.20 -8.49 11.17
CA THR A 58 -0.81 -8.15 10.84
C THR A 58 -0.66 -6.74 10.26
N LEU A 59 -1.64 -5.84 10.44
CA LEU A 59 -1.65 -4.52 9.78
C LEU A 59 -0.36 -3.73 9.97
N TYR A 60 0.16 -3.61 11.19
CA TYR A 60 1.41 -2.88 11.44
C TYR A 60 2.64 -3.55 10.81
N ALA A 61 2.70 -4.89 10.84
CA ALA A 61 3.79 -5.63 10.20
C ALA A 61 3.71 -5.57 8.67
N ASP A 62 2.49 -5.60 8.11
CA ASP A 62 2.24 -5.46 6.69
C ASP A 62 2.45 -4.00 6.23
N LEU A 63 2.19 -3.00 7.07
CA LEU A 63 2.45 -1.58 6.80
C LEU A 63 3.96 -1.32 6.69
N GLY A 64 4.75 -1.86 7.63
CA GLY A 64 6.20 -1.73 7.61
C GLY A 64 6.63 -0.26 7.61
N GLN A 65 7.28 0.16 6.53
CA GLN A 65 7.77 1.54 6.33
C GLN A 65 6.89 2.37 5.38
N ALA A 66 5.79 1.79 4.86
CA ALA A 66 4.87 2.51 4.00
C ALA A 66 4.04 3.53 4.78
N ASP A 67 3.66 4.62 4.13
CA ASP A 67 2.75 5.63 4.67
C ASP A 67 1.32 5.10 4.80
N LEU A 68 0.94 4.16 3.94
CA LEU A 68 -0.39 3.55 3.94
C LEU A 68 -0.38 2.08 3.52
N LEU A 69 -1.46 1.40 3.91
CA LEU A 69 -1.73 0.02 3.54
C LEU A 69 -3.04 -0.05 2.72
N ALA A 70 -2.93 -0.47 1.46
CA ALA A 70 -4.03 -0.69 0.55
C ALA A 70 -4.50 -2.15 0.62
N LEU A 71 -5.73 -2.36 1.04
CA LEU A 71 -6.31 -3.67 1.31
C LEU A 71 -7.39 -4.02 0.32
N LYS A 72 -7.29 -5.21 -0.26
CA LYS A 72 -8.30 -5.76 -1.18
C LYS A 72 -8.81 -7.10 -0.73
N ALA A 73 -10.04 -7.13 -0.24
CA ALA A 73 -10.80 -8.36 -0.06
C ALA A 73 -11.50 -8.79 -1.36
N ASP A 74 -11.78 -10.09 -1.49
CA ASP A 74 -12.46 -10.61 -2.67
C ASP A 74 -13.84 -9.97 -2.84
N ARG A 75 -14.15 -9.49 -4.05
CA ARG A 75 -15.42 -8.82 -4.40
C ARG A 75 -15.84 -7.64 -3.49
N ARG A 76 -14.93 -7.09 -2.70
CA ARG A 76 -15.15 -5.89 -1.87
C ARG A 76 -14.42 -4.68 -2.45
N PRO A 77 -14.84 -3.44 -2.15
CA PRO A 77 -14.05 -2.24 -2.45
C PRO A 77 -12.66 -2.30 -1.79
N TRP A 78 -11.74 -1.48 -2.31
CA TRP A 78 -10.46 -1.24 -1.66
C TRP A 78 -10.67 -0.49 -0.34
N LEU A 79 -9.86 -0.81 0.66
CA LEU A 79 -9.71 0.00 1.88
C LEU A 79 -8.30 0.57 1.92
N VAL A 80 -8.19 1.81 2.36
CA VAL A 80 -6.91 2.47 2.62
C VAL A 80 -6.80 2.65 4.13
N VAL A 81 -5.77 2.07 4.72
CA VAL A 81 -5.46 2.18 6.14
C VAL A 81 -4.23 3.07 6.28
N VAL A 82 -4.35 4.12 7.08
CA VAL A 82 -3.29 5.09 7.35
C VAL A 82 -3.12 5.24 8.87
N PRO A 83 -1.91 5.55 9.36
CA PRO A 83 -1.74 6.09 10.71
C PRO A 83 -2.57 7.36 10.92
N LEU A 84 -2.93 7.66 12.18
CA LEU A 84 -3.75 8.83 12.49
C LEU A 84 -3.10 10.14 12.02
N GLY A 85 -1.79 10.30 12.19
CA GLY A 85 -1.07 11.50 11.73
C GLY A 85 -1.25 11.77 10.23
N HIS A 86 -1.04 10.75 9.39
CA HIS A 86 -1.32 10.83 7.95
C HIS A 86 -2.79 11.14 7.65
N PHE A 87 -3.73 10.57 8.42
CA PHE A 87 -5.14 10.92 8.25
C PHE A 87 -5.42 12.39 8.56
N LEU A 88 -4.81 12.95 9.62
CA LEU A 88 -4.94 14.36 9.96
C LEU A 88 -4.34 15.27 8.89
N GLU A 89 -3.19 14.91 8.31
CA GLU A 89 -2.60 15.63 7.16
C GLU A 89 -3.58 15.70 5.97
N LEU A 90 -4.31 14.60 5.68
CA LEU A 90 -5.33 14.60 4.62
C LEU A 90 -6.52 15.51 4.92
N LEU A 91 -6.84 15.73 6.20
CA LEU A 91 -7.85 16.68 6.64
C LEU A 91 -7.33 18.13 6.72
N GLY A 92 -6.05 18.36 6.39
CA GLY A 92 -5.39 19.67 6.47
C GLY A 92 -4.84 20.03 7.85
N GLY A 93 -4.78 19.07 8.77
CA GLY A 93 -4.16 19.22 10.10
C GLY A 93 -2.65 18.96 10.09
N THR A 94 -2.03 18.95 11.27
CA THR A 94 -0.60 18.63 11.44
C THR A 94 -0.40 17.28 12.14
N PRO A 95 0.63 16.49 11.77
CA PRO A 95 0.86 15.18 12.39
C PRO A 95 1.20 15.26 13.89
N ASP A 96 1.63 16.42 14.39
CA ASP A 96 1.86 16.69 15.82
C ASP A 96 0.58 16.57 16.67
N ASP A 97 -0.60 16.67 16.05
CA ASP A 97 -1.91 16.52 16.71
C ASP A 97 -2.25 15.06 17.03
N ALA A 98 -1.45 14.08 16.56
CA ALA A 98 -1.68 12.65 16.72
C ALA A 98 -0.92 12.00 17.89
N ALA A 99 -0.21 12.79 18.71
CA ALA A 99 0.58 12.32 19.86
C ALA A 99 -0.29 11.87 21.05
#